data_AF-A0A964Z1S5-F1
#
_entry.id   AF-A0A964Z1S5-F1
#
_cell.length_a   1.000
_cell.length_b   1.000
_cell.length_c   1.000
_cell.angle_alpha   90.00
_cell.angle_beta   90.00
_cell.angle_gamma   90.00
#
_symmetry.space_group_name_H-M   'P 1'
#
loop_
_entity.id
_entity.type
_entity.pdbx_description
1 polymer ?
#
loop_
_entity_poly.entity_id
_entity_poly.type
_entity_poly.pdbx_seq_one_letter_code
_entity_poly.pdbx_strand_id
1 'polypeptide(L)'
;MKEFSGNEVIFKDGSKEQIDVVIFATGYRHSIPYAQEYFGNPQHPIDMYLTIFSRKYKNLFAMGFIETNSGAYNLFGYAAKVLASYL
;
A
#
# COMPACT_ATOMS: atom_id res chain seq x y z
N MET A 1 21.97 3.49 -0.88
CA MET A 1 22.57 3.31 0.45
C MET A 1 22.82 1.84 0.72
N LYS A 2 24.00 1.52 1.23
CA LYS A 2 24.40 0.20 1.71
C LYS A 2 24.34 0.15 3.24
N GLU A 3 24.94 1.13 3.92
CA GLU A 3 24.93 1.23 5.39
C GLU A 3 25.15 2.67 5.88
N PHE A 4 24.78 2.89 7.14
CA PHE A 4 25.14 4.08 7.92
C PHE A 4 26.39 3.78 8.74
N SER A 5 27.38 4.67 8.71
CA SER A 5 28.63 4.55 9.45
C SER A 5 28.89 5.85 10.22
N GLY A 6 28.37 5.95 11.44
CA GLY A 6 28.46 7.19 12.21
C GLY A 6 27.65 8.32 11.55
N ASN A 7 28.32 9.42 11.19
CA ASN A 7 27.75 10.54 10.43
C ASN A 7 27.93 10.41 8.90
N GLU A 8 28.45 9.27 8.43
CA GLU A 8 28.66 8.98 7.01
C GLU A 8 27.64 7.96 6.48
N VAL A 9 27.29 8.10 5.21
CA VAL A 9 26.52 7.12 4.44
C VAL A 9 27.45 6.47 3.41
N ILE A 10 27.46 5.13 3.38
CA ILE A 10 28.12 4.37 2.32
C ILE A 10 27.09 4.01 1.26
N PHE A 11 27.29 4.48 0.03
CA PHE A 11 26.41 4.18 -1.10
C PHE A 11 26.72 2.81 -1.71
N LYS A 12 25.85 2.34 -2.60
CA LYS A 12 25.98 0.99 -3.18
C LYS A 12 27.18 0.86 -4.12
N ASP A 13 27.66 1.97 -4.67
CA ASP A 13 28.86 2.06 -5.51
C ASP A 13 30.17 2.12 -4.68
N GLY A 14 30.07 2.18 -3.35
CA GLY A 14 31.21 2.26 -2.44
C GLY A 14 31.65 3.68 -2.09
N SER A 15 31.05 4.71 -2.69
CA SER A 15 31.29 6.10 -2.29
C SER A 15 30.79 6.37 -0.87
N LYS A 16 31.43 7.32 -0.19
CA LYS A 16 31.11 7.72 1.19
C LYS A 16 30.88 9.23 1.25
N GLU A 17 29.87 9.65 2.00
CA GLU A 17 29.54 11.06 2.17
C GLU A 17 29.00 11.33 3.57
N GLN A 18 29.35 12.49 4.15
CA GLN A 18 28.76 12.95 5.41
C GLN A 18 27.40 13.57 5.14
N ILE A 19 26.38 13.13 5.88
CA ILE A 19 24.99 13.55 5.66
C ILE A 19 24.40 14.04 6.98
N ASP A 20 23.86 15.26 7.00
CA ASP A 20 23.27 15.85 8.21
C ASP A 20 21.86 15.32 8.50
N VAL A 21 21.07 15.03 7.45
CA VAL A 21 19.66 14.64 7.56
C VAL A 21 19.31 13.56 6.55
N VAL A 22 18.57 12.55 7.00
CA VAL A 22 18.07 11.46 6.16
C VAL A 22 16.54 11.46 6.20
N ILE A 23 15.92 11.53 5.03
CA ILE A 23 14.45 11.46 4.90
C ILE A 23 14.07 10.11 4.28
N PHE A 24 13.35 9.29 5.04
CA PHE A 24 12.82 8.03 4.55
C PHE A 24 11.52 8.26 3.78
N ALA A 25 11.64 8.57 2.50
CA ALA A 25 10.52 8.60 1.56
C ALA A 25 10.20 7.19 1.00
N THR A 26 10.18 6.16 1.86
CA THR A 26 10.07 4.74 1.48
C THR A 26 8.63 4.25 1.28
N GLY A 27 7.67 5.15 1.18
CA GLY A 27 6.24 4.84 1.04
C GLY A 27 5.55 4.47 2.34
N TYR A 28 4.33 3.93 2.21
CA TYR A 28 3.44 3.57 3.31
C TYR A 28 3.00 2.11 3.22
N ARG A 29 2.51 1.57 4.33
CA ARG A 29 1.84 0.26 4.39
C ARG A 29 0.38 0.48 4.77
N HIS A 30 -0.52 -0.27 4.15
CA HIS A 30 -1.91 -0.30 4.58
C HIS A 30 -2.02 -1.03 5.92
N SER A 31 -2.92 -0.59 6.78
CA SER A 31 -3.23 -1.30 8.02
C SER A 31 -4.70 -1.16 8.33
N ILE A 32 -5.33 -2.27 8.72
CA ILE A 32 -6.71 -2.32 9.20
C ILE A 32 -6.68 -2.95 10.59
N PRO A 33 -6.30 -2.20 11.66
CA PRO A 33 -5.96 -2.79 12.96
C PRO A 33 -7.04 -3.68 13.58
N TYR A 34 -8.31 -3.39 13.28
CA TYR A 34 -9.47 -4.11 13.81
C TYR A 34 -9.93 -5.29 12.93
N ALA A 35 -9.37 -5.47 11.73
CA ALA A 35 -9.86 -6.47 10.77
C ALA A 35 -8.77 -7.03 9.83
N GLN A 36 -7.49 -6.86 10.15
CA GLN A 36 -6.37 -7.18 9.26
C GLN A 36 -6.39 -8.65 8.77
N GLU A 37 -6.82 -9.58 9.62
CA GLU A 37 -6.92 -11.01 9.29
C GLU A 37 -7.83 -11.30 8.09
N TYR A 38 -8.83 -10.43 7.83
CA TYR A 38 -9.78 -10.59 6.73
C TYR A 38 -9.25 -10.07 5.40
N PHE A 39 -8.25 -9.19 5.43
CA PHE A 39 -7.68 -8.54 4.25
C PHE A 39 -6.26 -9.01 3.94
N GLY A 40 -5.65 -9.84 4.79
CA GLY A 40 -4.34 -10.43 4.52
C GLY A 40 -3.19 -9.50 4.91
N ASN A 41 -2.18 -9.36 4.05
CA ASN A 41 -0.95 -8.64 4.38
C ASN A 41 -1.14 -7.10 4.28
N PRO A 42 -0.66 -6.32 5.26
CA PRO A 42 -0.53 -4.85 5.19
C PRO A 42 0.04 -4.25 3.90
N GLN A 43 0.91 -4.98 3.19
CA GLN A 43 1.51 -4.48 1.95
C GLN A 43 0.58 -4.62 0.74
N HIS A 44 -0.25 -5.68 0.70
CA HIS A 44 -1.19 -5.94 -0.39
C HIS A 44 -2.36 -6.77 0.16
N PRO A 45 -3.61 -6.26 0.07
CA PRO A 45 -4.76 -7.08 0.39
C PRO A 45 -4.78 -8.30 -0.52
N ILE A 46 -4.66 -9.49 0.04
CA ILE A 46 -4.61 -10.73 -0.73
C ILE A 46 -6.05 -11.14 -1.04
N ASP A 47 -6.28 -11.61 -2.27
CA ASP A 47 -7.55 -12.23 -2.71
C ASP A 47 -8.81 -11.34 -2.74
N MET A 48 -8.63 -10.05 -3.06
CA MET A 48 -9.74 -9.15 -3.39
C MET A 48 -9.96 -9.09 -4.91
N TYR A 49 -11.04 -9.70 -5.42
CA TYR A 49 -11.42 -9.59 -6.83
C TYR A 49 -11.80 -8.14 -7.16
N LEU A 50 -11.23 -7.63 -8.25
CA LEU A 50 -11.31 -6.21 -8.65
C LEU A 50 -10.87 -5.24 -7.55
N THR A 51 -10.06 -5.66 -6.58
CA THR A 51 -9.71 -4.90 -5.36
C THR A 51 -10.90 -4.57 -4.44
N ILE A 52 -12.08 -5.13 -4.71
CA ILE A 52 -13.34 -4.81 -4.04
C ILE A 52 -13.93 -6.02 -3.30
N PHE A 53 -13.98 -7.19 -3.93
CA PHE A 53 -14.76 -8.33 -3.44
C PHE A 53 -13.87 -9.40 -2.82
N SER A 54 -14.09 -9.77 -1.56
CA SER A 54 -13.36 -10.89 -0.98
C SER A 54 -13.73 -12.19 -1.68
N ARG A 55 -12.73 -12.95 -2.12
CA ARG A 55 -12.95 -14.30 -2.66
C ARG A 55 -13.19 -15.35 -1.57
N LYS A 56 -12.78 -15.05 -0.34
CA LYS A 56 -12.82 -15.99 0.79
C LYS A 56 -14.05 -15.79 1.67
N TYR A 57 -14.42 -14.54 1.94
CA TYR A 57 -15.48 -14.20 2.88
C TYR A 57 -16.67 -13.60 2.15
N LYS A 58 -17.86 -14.23 2.27
CA LYS A 58 -19.09 -13.66 1.74
C LYS A 58 -19.39 -12.32 2.41
N ASN A 59 -19.87 -11.36 1.63
CA ASN A 59 -20.25 -10.01 2.07
C ASN A 59 -19.12 -9.18 2.71
N LEU A 60 -17.86 -9.55 2.48
CA LEU A 60 -16.71 -8.72 2.83
C LEU A 60 -16.24 -7.98 1.58
N PHE A 61 -16.19 -6.65 1.68
CA PHE A 61 -15.77 -5.78 0.59
C PHE A 61 -14.70 -4.78 1.05
N ALA A 62 -13.81 -4.41 0.14
CA ALA A 62 -12.86 -3.33 0.32
C ALA A 62 -13.19 -2.17 -0.61
N MET A 63 -12.88 -0.96 -0.14
CA MET A 63 -12.93 0.26 -0.93
C MET A 63 -11.67 1.06 -0.62
N GLY A 64 -10.95 1.48 -1.67
CA GLY A 64 -9.75 2.33 -1.52
C GLY A 64 -8.41 1.64 -1.72
N PHE A 65 -8.34 0.31 -1.88
CA PHE A 65 -7.09 -0.40 -2.22
C PHE A 65 -6.80 -0.38 -3.73
N ILE A 66 -6.93 0.80 -4.34
CA ILE A 66 -6.59 1.03 -5.74
C ILE A 66 -5.45 2.02 -5.80
N GLU A 67 -4.33 1.59 -6.37
CA GLU A 67 -3.25 2.47 -6.80
C GLU A 67 -3.34 2.64 -8.31
N THR A 68 -3.33 3.88 -8.76
CA THR A 68 -3.46 4.22 -10.18
C THR A 68 -2.45 5.32 -10.54
N ASN A 69 -2.06 5.37 -11.81
CA ASN A 69 -1.21 6.43 -12.35
C ASN A 69 -2.00 7.73 -12.67
N SER A 70 -3.28 7.79 -12.31
CA SER A 70 -4.18 8.92 -12.52
C SER A 70 -4.97 9.25 -11.24
N GLY A 71 -5.97 10.12 -11.34
CA GLY A 71 -6.84 10.44 -10.21
C GLY A 71 -7.68 9.24 -9.75
N ALA A 72 -7.53 8.84 -8.48
CA ALA A 72 -8.23 7.68 -7.93
C ALA A 72 -9.73 7.90 -7.68
N TYR A 73 -10.20 9.15 -7.60
CA TYR A 73 -11.59 9.47 -7.25
C TYR A 73 -12.63 8.86 -8.20
N ASN A 74 -12.38 8.92 -9.51
CA ASN A 74 -13.29 8.33 -10.50
C ASN A 74 -13.34 6.79 -10.35
N LEU A 75 -12.19 6.17 -10.08
CA LEU A 75 -12.10 4.72 -9.84
C LEU A 75 -12.86 4.31 -8.58
N PHE A 76 -12.79 5.10 -7.51
CA PHE A 76 -13.60 4.87 -6.30
C PHE A 76 -15.10 4.99 -6.58
N GLY A 77 -15.51 5.98 -7.39
CA GLY A 77 -16.89 6.12 -7.82
C GLY A 77 -17.39 4.91 -8.61
N TYR A 78 -16.60 4.41 -9.57
CA TYR A 78 -16.94 3.20 -10.31
C TYR A 78 -16.96 1.95 -9.44
N ALA A 79 -15.99 1.79 -8.53
CA ALA A 79 -15.95 0.69 -7.58
C ALA A 79 -17.20 0.67 -6.68
N ALA A 80 -17.61 1.82 -6.17
CA ALA A 80 -18.83 1.97 -5.38
C ALA A 80 -20.08 1.60 -6.19
N LYS A 81 -20.15 2.02 -7.47
CA LYS A 81 -21.26 1.66 -8.37
C LYS A 81 -21.34 0.15 -8.61
N VAL A 82 -20.20 -0.52 -8.85
CA VAL A 82 -20.16 -1.98 -9.04
C VAL A 82 -20.60 -2.71 -7.76
N LEU A 83 -20.12 -2.27 -6.60
CA LEU A 83 -20.54 -2.84 -5.31
C LEU A 83 -22.05 -2.66 -5.08
N ALA A 84 -22.57 -1.46 -5.31
CA ALA A 84 -23.99 -1.17 -5.15
C ALA A 84 -24.89 -1.99 -6.09
N SER A 85 -24.44 -2.26 -7.32
CA SER A 85 -25.18 -3.10 -8.28
C SER A 85 -25.09 -4.60 -7.98
N TYR A 86 -24.14 -5.01 -7.15
CA TYR A 86 -23.97 -6.41 -6.74
C TYR A 86 -24.87 -6.79 -5.56
N LEU A 87 -25.13 -5.82 -4.65
CA LEU A 87 -26.01 -5.96 -3.49
C LEU A 87 -27.49 -5.95 -3.91
#